data_AF-A0A8H4KSD5-F1
#
_entry.id   AF-A0A8H4KSD5-F1
#
_cell.length_a   1.000
_cell.length_b   1.000
_cell.length_c   1.000
_cell.angle_alpha   90.00
_cell.angle_beta   90.00
_cell.angle_gamma   90.00
#
_symmetry.space_group_name_H-M   'P 1'
#
loop_
_entity.id
_entity.type
_entity.pdbx_description
1 polymer ?
#
loop_
_entity_poly.entity_id
_entity_poly.type
_entity_poly.pdbx_seq_one_letter_code
_entity_poly.pdbx_strand_id
1 'polypeptide(L)'
;MSDFEFYRYTPSVPAPAVIAGLFGLSTCLHLYQCVRTRTKHMIPLLVGALCEAVGFAARAISAQEAPDYTLGPYIIQSLLVLVAPVIIAASIYMIFGRIIIVTDGGSRSLIRERLLTRIFVTGDVIAFMVQSTRA
;
A
#
# COMPACT_ATOMS: atom_id res chain seq x y z
N MET A 1 20.27 -23.01 -20.96
CA MET A 1 19.64 -21.69 -20.90
C MET A 1 18.72 -21.73 -19.71
N SER A 2 19.02 -20.95 -18.67
CA SER A 2 18.22 -20.91 -17.44
C SER A 2 16.84 -20.35 -17.77
N ASP A 3 15.82 -21.20 -17.78
CA ASP A 3 14.42 -20.78 -17.92
C ASP A 3 14.07 -19.87 -16.73
N PHE A 4 13.99 -18.58 -17.02
CA PHE A 4 13.57 -17.57 -16.06
C PHE A 4 12.05 -17.63 -15.93
N GLU A 5 11.57 -18.31 -14.89
CA GLU A 5 10.14 -18.43 -14.59
C GLU A 5 9.71 -17.28 -13.66
N PHE A 6 9.05 -16.26 -14.20
CA PHE A 6 8.55 -15.11 -13.41
C PHE A 6 7.49 -15.53 -12.36
N TYR A 7 6.82 -16.67 -12.57
CA TYR A 7 5.81 -17.22 -11.66
C TYR A 7 5.99 -18.75 -11.55
N ARG A 8 6.29 -19.24 -10.34
CA ARG A 8 6.33 -20.69 -9.98
C ARG A 8 4.95 -21.26 -9.59
N TYR A 9 3.88 -20.52 -9.84
CA TYR A 9 2.50 -20.86 -9.47
C TYR A 9 1.55 -20.30 -10.53
N THR A 10 0.43 -20.97 -10.82
CA THR A 10 -0.61 -20.48 -11.73
C THR A 10 -1.29 -19.24 -11.12
N PRO A 11 -0.99 -18.02 -11.59
CA PRO A 11 -1.48 -16.81 -10.94
C PRO A 11 -3.01 -16.75 -10.99
N SER A 12 -3.65 -16.69 -9.82
CA SER A 12 -5.10 -16.57 -9.73
C SER A 12 -5.51 -15.11 -9.94
N VAL A 13 -6.19 -14.84 -11.05
CA VAL A 13 -6.80 -13.53 -11.36
C VAL A 13 -7.92 -13.11 -10.39
N PRO A 14 -8.80 -14.00 -9.87
CA PRO A 14 -9.97 -13.55 -9.11
C PRO A 14 -9.62 -12.95 -7.74
N ALA A 15 -8.60 -13.47 -7.05
CA ALA A 15 -8.20 -12.99 -5.73
C ALA A 15 -7.72 -11.52 -5.72
N PRO A 16 -6.72 -11.11 -6.52
CA PRO A 16 -6.28 -9.72 -6.58
C PRO A 16 -7.34 -8.77 -7.14
N ALA A 17 -8.21 -9.24 -8.06
CA ALA A 17 -9.30 -8.42 -8.59
C ALA A 17 -10.35 -8.06 -7.51
N VAL A 18 -10.72 -9.00 -6.64
CA VAL A 18 -11.62 -8.74 -5.51
C VAL A 18 -11.01 -7.74 -4.54
N ILE A 19 -9.72 -7.90 -4.21
CA ILE A 19 -9.02 -6.99 -3.30
C ILE A 19 -8.92 -5.58 -3.90
N ALA A 20 -8.57 -5.46 -5.18
CA ALA A 20 -8.55 -4.19 -5.89
C ALA A 20 -9.93 -3.50 -5.87
N GLY A 21 -11.01 -4.26 -6.07
CA GLY A 21 -12.38 -3.76 -5.99
C GLY A 21 -12.74 -3.24 -4.59
N LEU A 22 -12.37 -3.95 -3.53
CA LEU A 22 -12.61 -3.54 -2.14
C LEU A 22 -11.84 -2.26 -1.78
N PHE A 23 -10.56 -2.17 -2.16
CA PHE A 23 -9.77 -0.95 -1.95
C PHE A 23 -10.26 0.22 -2.81
N GLY A 24 -10.71 -0.04 -4.05
CA GLY A 24 -11.34 0.97 -4.91
C GLY A 24 -12.62 1.53 -4.30
N LEU A 25 -13.53 0.66 -3.84
CA LEU A 25 -14.76 1.08 -3.17
C LEU A 25 -14.46 1.86 -1.89
N SER A 26 -13.53 1.37 -1.07
CA SER A 26 -13.08 2.07 0.13
C SER A 26 -12.53 3.46 -0.20
N THR A 27 -11.72 3.58 -1.26
CA THR A 27 -11.18 4.87 -1.73
C THR A 27 -12.30 5.83 -2.12
N CYS A 28 -13.30 5.37 -2.88
CA CYS A 28 -14.46 6.18 -3.25
C CYS A 28 -15.27 6.66 -2.03
N LEU A 29 -15.53 5.77 -1.07
CA LEU A 29 -16.26 6.11 0.16
C LEU A 29 -15.49 7.13 1.01
N HIS A 30 -14.18 6.95 1.18
CA HIS A 30 -13.34 7.90 1.90
C HIS A 30 -13.21 9.22 1.15
N LEU A 31 -13.23 9.21 -0.19
CA LEU A 31 -13.14 10.42 -1.00
C LEU A 31 -14.42 11.24 -0.85
N TYR A 32 -15.57 10.57 -0.91
CA TYR A 32 -16.86 11.18 -0.65
C TYR A 32 -16.91 11.80 0.76
N GLN A 33 -16.47 11.06 1.79
CA GLN A 33 -16.40 11.57 3.16
C GLN A 33 -15.46 12.78 3.28
N CYS A 34 -14.29 12.73 2.65
CA CYS A 34 -13.30 13.82 2.66
C CYS A 34 -13.86 15.08 2.00
N VAL A 35 -14.52 14.96 0.85
CA VAL A 35 -15.16 16.09 0.14
C VAL A 35 -16.32 16.66 0.95
N ARG A 36 -17.17 15.80 1.52
CA ARG A 36 -18.35 16.23 2.30
C ARG A 36 -17.97 16.89 3.63
N THR A 37 -17.00 16.34 4.35
CA THR A 37 -16.59 16.82 5.68
C THR A 37 -15.39 17.78 5.64
N ARG A 38 -14.82 18.03 4.47
CA ARG A 38 -13.60 18.84 4.23
C ARG A 38 -12.42 18.46 5.14
N THR A 39 -12.33 17.19 5.52
CA THR A 39 -11.30 16.66 6.40
C THR A 39 -10.00 16.40 5.64
N LYS A 40 -9.18 17.44 5.50
CA LYS A 40 -7.86 17.39 4.83
C LYS A 40 -6.88 16.37 5.45
N HIS A 41 -7.14 15.90 6.66
CA HIS A 41 -6.28 14.93 7.35
C HIS A 41 -6.41 13.50 6.80
N MET A 42 -7.48 13.19 6.06
CA MET A 42 -7.68 11.87 5.43
C MET A 42 -6.96 11.73 4.09
N ILE A 43 -6.21 12.75 3.62
CA ILE A 43 -5.52 12.70 2.33
C ILE A 43 -4.53 11.52 2.25
N PRO A 44 -3.67 11.26 3.26
CA PRO A 44 -2.76 10.11 3.16
C PRO A 44 -3.50 8.76 3.19
N LEU A 45 -4.62 8.66 3.90
CA LEU A 45 -5.45 7.45 3.84
C LEU A 45 -5.98 7.21 2.41
N LEU A 46 -6.41 8.27 1.72
CA LEU A 46 -6.86 8.20 0.33
C LEU A 46 -5.74 7.80 -0.62
N VAL A 47 -4.56 8.40 -0.47
CA VAL A 47 -3.39 8.07 -1.29
C VAL A 47 -2.97 6.61 -1.07
N GLY A 48 -2.91 6.15 0.19
CA GLY A 48 -2.58 4.77 0.51
C GLY A 48 -3.59 3.76 -0.04
N ALA A 49 -4.90 4.04 0.11
CA ALA A 49 -5.95 3.17 -0.44
C ALA A 49 -5.94 3.12 -1.98
N LEU A 50 -5.62 4.24 -2.63
CA LEU A 50 -5.43 4.30 -4.08
C LEU A 50 -4.21 3.49 -4.52
N CYS A 51 -3.08 3.59 -3.79
CA CYS A 51 -1.89 2.78 -4.05
C CYS A 51 -2.20 1.28 -3.97
N GLU A 52 -2.95 0.82 -2.96
CA GLU A 52 -3.39 -0.59 -2.89
C GLU A 52 -4.28 -0.97 -4.08
N ALA A 53 -5.29 -0.15 -4.39
CA ALA A 53 -6.20 -0.43 -5.49
C ALA A 53 -5.46 -0.58 -6.83
N VAL A 54 -4.52 0.33 -7.11
CA VAL A 54 -3.70 0.30 -8.34
C VAL A 54 -2.69 -0.84 -8.30
N GLY A 55 -2.07 -1.12 -7.15
CA GLY A 55 -1.11 -2.22 -6.99
C GLY A 55 -1.76 -3.59 -7.21
N PHE A 56 -2.95 -3.82 -6.64
CA PHE A 56 -3.70 -5.07 -6.86
C PHE A 56 -4.33 -5.15 -8.26
N ALA A 57 -4.71 -4.02 -8.87
CA ALA A 57 -5.14 -4.00 -10.27
C ALA A 57 -3.98 -4.36 -11.21
N ALA A 58 -2.79 -3.78 -11.01
CA ALA A 58 -1.58 -4.14 -11.75
C ALA A 58 -1.21 -5.62 -11.57
N ARG A 59 -1.42 -6.18 -10.37
CA ARG A 59 -1.27 -7.62 -10.09
C ARG A 59 -2.25 -8.49 -10.86
N ALA A 60 -3.51 -8.07 -10.97
CA ALA A 60 -4.53 -8.79 -11.74
C ALA A 60 -4.26 -8.73 -13.26
N ILE A 61 -3.69 -7.64 -13.75
CA ILE A 61 -3.25 -7.50 -15.15
C ILE A 61 -2.01 -8.37 -15.38
N SER A 62 -1.00 -8.30 -14.52
CA SER A 62 0.21 -9.15 -14.61
C SER A 62 -0.11 -10.66 -14.58
N ALA A 63 -1.21 -11.06 -13.94
CA ALA A 63 -1.68 -12.44 -13.92
C ALA A 63 -2.34 -12.89 -15.24
N GLN A 64 -2.78 -11.95 -16.09
CA GLN A 64 -3.39 -12.21 -17.40
C GLN A 64 -2.38 -12.17 -18.56
N GLU A 65 -1.22 -11.54 -18.36
CA GLU A 65 -0.15 -11.41 -19.37
C GLU A 65 0.70 -12.69 -19.54
N ALA A 66 0.30 -13.83 -18.96
CA ALA A 66 1.01 -15.08 -19.17
C ALA A 66 0.88 -15.53 -20.64
N PRO A 67 1.97 -15.88 -21.35
CA PRO A 67 3.32 -16.16 -20.85
C PRO A 67 4.36 -15.02 -21.01
N ASP A 68 4.05 -13.95 -21.73
CA ASP A 68 4.95 -12.80 -21.97
C ASP A 68 4.81 -11.74 -20.89
N TYR A 69 5.25 -12.07 -19.67
CA TYR A 69 5.19 -11.16 -18.55
C TYR A 69 5.95 -9.86 -18.83
N THR A 70 5.23 -8.74 -18.83
CA THR A 70 5.84 -7.41 -18.93
C THR A 70 6.41 -6.98 -17.58
N LEU A 71 7.65 -6.46 -17.58
CA LEU A 71 8.31 -5.97 -16.36
C LEU A 71 7.57 -4.80 -15.70
N GLY A 72 6.84 -4.00 -16.48
CA GLY A 72 6.12 -2.81 -16.00
C GLY A 72 5.08 -3.11 -14.91
N PRO A 73 4.05 -3.93 -15.19
CA PRO A 73 3.04 -4.32 -14.20
C PRO A 73 3.64 -4.99 -12.96
N TYR A 74 4.70 -5.79 -13.14
CA TYR A 74 5.39 -6.48 -12.04
C TYR A 74 6.08 -5.52 -11.06
N ILE A 75 6.75 -4.48 -11.58
CA ILE A 75 7.38 -3.45 -10.75
C ILE A 75 6.32 -2.59 -10.05
N ILE A 76 5.27 -2.20 -10.78
CA ILE A 76 4.19 -1.36 -10.25
C ILE A 76 3.46 -2.05 -9.10
N GLN A 77 3.07 -3.33 -9.27
CA GLN A 77 2.41 -4.07 -8.18
C GLN A 77 3.29 -4.17 -6.94
N SER A 78 4.59 -4.40 -7.12
CA SER A 78 5.49 -4.70 -6.02
C SER A 78 5.83 -3.45 -5.22
N LEU A 79 6.00 -2.30 -5.90
CA LEU A 79 6.24 -1.01 -5.26
C LEU A 79 4.99 -0.44 -4.60
N LEU A 80 3.84 -0.46 -5.27
CA LEU A 80 2.64 0.19 -4.75
C LEU A 80 2.04 -0.53 -3.55
N VAL A 81 2.00 -1.87 -3.58
CA VAL A 81 1.53 -2.67 -2.44
C VAL A 81 2.46 -2.53 -1.24
N LEU A 82 3.76 -2.32 -1.47
CA LEU A 82 4.73 -2.10 -0.41
C LEU A 82 4.61 -0.71 0.22
N VAL A 83 4.45 0.34 -0.59
CA VAL A 83 4.38 1.74 -0.12
C VAL A 83 3.04 2.07 0.52
N ALA A 84 1.94 1.48 0.05
CA ALA A 84 0.60 1.79 0.55
C ALA A 84 0.42 1.68 2.08
N PRO A 85 0.85 0.61 2.78
CA PRO A 85 0.70 0.51 4.23
C PRO A 85 1.47 1.61 4.99
N VAL A 86 2.57 2.12 4.44
CA VAL A 86 3.33 3.24 5.02
C VAL A 86 2.45 4.49 5.10
N ILE A 87 1.78 4.81 3.99
CA ILE A 87 0.97 6.01 3.86
C ILE A 87 -0.31 5.90 4.71
N ILE A 88 -0.93 4.72 4.72
CA ILE A 88 -2.08 4.43 5.60
C ILE A 88 -1.67 4.57 7.07
N ALA A 89 -0.54 3.99 7.48
CA ALA A 89 -0.06 4.10 8.85
C ALA A 89 0.22 5.56 9.24
N ALA A 90 0.88 6.34 8.37
CA ALA A 90 1.11 7.77 8.58
C ALA A 90 -0.21 8.53 8.85
N SER A 91 -1.29 8.18 8.14
CA SER A 91 -2.61 8.77 8.38
C SER A 91 -3.15 8.51 9.80
N ILE A 92 -2.98 7.30 10.31
CA ILE A 92 -3.40 6.90 11.67
C ILE A 92 -2.61 7.71 12.71
N TYR A 93 -1.31 7.90 12.52
CA TYR A 93 -0.48 8.67 13.46
C TYR A 93 -0.80 10.16 13.46
N MET A 94 -1.12 10.74 12.31
CA MET A 94 -1.60 12.13 12.27
C MET A 94 -2.91 12.31 13.04
N ILE A 95 -3.83 11.34 12.96
CA ILE A 95 -5.08 11.36 13.72
C ILE A 95 -4.78 11.19 15.21
N PHE A 96 -3.93 10.23 15.56
CA PHE A 96 -3.50 9.97 16.94
C PHE A 96 -2.84 11.19 17.58
N GLY A 97 -1.95 11.89 16.85
CA GLY A 97 -1.33 13.13 17.31
C GLY A 97 -2.34 14.22 17.67
N ARG A 98 -3.42 14.37 16.89
CA ARG A 98 -4.51 15.30 17.22
C ARG A 98 -5.30 14.86 18.45
N ILE A 99 -5.59 13.56 18.57
CA ILE A 99 -6.30 13.02 19.75
C ILE A 99 -5.52 13.35 21.02
N ILE A 100 -4.20 13.15 21.03
CA ILE A 100 -3.34 13.47 22.18
C ILE A 100 -3.40 14.95 22.55
N ILE A 101 -3.35 15.85 21.57
CA ILE A 101 -3.44 17.30 21.80
C ILE A 101 -4.80 17.66 22.42
N VAL A 102 -5.89 17.05 21.94
CA VAL A 102 -7.25 17.30 22.45
C VAL A 102 -7.48 16.72 23.85
N THR A 103 -6.81 15.62 24.19
CA THR A 103 -6.94 14.95 25.50
C THR A 103 -5.93 15.41 26.55
N ASP A 104 -5.14 16.44 26.25
CA ASP A 104 -4.09 17.00 27.12
C ASP A 104 -3.08 15.94 27.64
N GLY A 105 -2.90 14.87 26.88
CA GLY A 105 -2.10 13.69 27.22
C GLY A 105 -0.61 13.81 26.82
N GLY A 106 -0.10 15.02 26.64
CA GLY A 106 1.21 15.31 26.03
C GLY A 106 2.41 14.66 26.71
N SER A 107 2.28 14.24 27.97
CA SER A 107 3.35 13.64 28.78
C SER A 107 3.51 12.11 28.63
N ARG A 108 2.61 11.41 27.91
CA ARG A 108 2.62 9.93 27.79
C ARG A 108 2.64 9.39 26.36
N SER A 109 2.78 10.23 25.33
CA SER A 109 2.81 9.76 23.94
C SER A 109 4.14 9.07 23.61
N LEU A 110 4.13 7.74 23.71
CA LEU A 110 5.29 6.85 23.52
C LEU A 110 5.75 6.73 22.06
N ILE A 111 4.94 7.12 21.08
CA ILE A 111 5.18 6.72 19.68
C ILE A 111 5.58 7.93 18.84
N ARG A 112 6.90 8.08 18.66
CA ARG A 112 7.49 9.02 17.72
C ARG A 112 7.23 8.57 16.28
N GLU A 113 6.71 9.49 15.47
CA GLU A 113 6.54 9.35 14.01
C GLU A 113 7.82 8.82 13.32
N ARG A 114 9.01 9.18 13.84
CA ARG A 114 10.31 8.71 13.36
C ARG A 114 10.55 7.19 13.49
N LEU A 115 9.95 6.52 14.49
CA LEU A 115 10.12 5.08 14.65
C LEU A 115 9.41 4.33 13.51
N LEU A 116 8.24 4.81 13.11
CA LEU A 116 7.45 4.22 12.05
C LEU A 116 8.14 4.33 10.69
N THR A 117 8.63 5.52 10.34
CA THR A 117 9.42 5.72 9.12
C THR A 117 10.63 4.80 9.11
N ARG A 118 11.28 4.60 10.27
CA ARG A 118 12.45 3.71 10.37
C ARG A 118 12.09 2.25 10.17
N ILE A 119 11.00 1.76 10.77
CA ILE A 119 10.53 0.37 10.60
C ILE A 119 10.15 0.13 9.13
N PHE A 120 9.40 1.03 8.50
CA PHE A 120 8.99 0.87 7.11
C PHE A 120 10.15 0.96 6.13
N VAL A 121 11.04 1.94 6.26
CA VAL A 121 12.24 2.02 5.39
C VAL A 121 13.08 0.75 5.52
N THR A 122 13.21 0.20 6.73
CA THR A 122 13.92 -1.07 6.94
C THR A 122 13.17 -2.24 6.28
N GLY A 123 11.84 -2.26 6.39
CA GLY A 123 10.98 -3.23 5.72
C GLY A 123 11.08 -3.18 4.19
N ASP A 124 11.09 -1.97 3.61
CA ASP A 124 11.21 -1.76 2.17
C ASP A 124 12.56 -2.23 1.65
N VAL A 125 13.65 -1.92 2.37
CA VAL A 125 15.00 -2.39 2.03
C VAL A 125 15.05 -3.92 2.06
N ILE A 126 14.49 -4.56 3.10
CA ILE A 126 14.40 -6.02 3.18
C ILE A 126 13.57 -6.58 2.02
N ALA A 127 12.42 -5.96 1.71
CA ALA A 127 11.55 -6.37 0.62
C ALA A 127 12.25 -6.25 -0.74
N PHE A 128 13.01 -5.19 -0.99
CA PHE A 128 13.82 -5.05 -2.20
C PHE A 128 14.89 -6.13 -2.30
N MET A 129 15.59 -6.44 -1.21
CA MET A 129 16.60 -7.51 -1.19
C MET A 129 15.99 -8.89 -1.45
N VAL A 130 14.80 -9.17 -0.90
CA VAL A 130 14.09 -10.43 -1.15
C VAL A 130 13.56 -10.49 -2.59
N GLN A 131 13.09 -9.36 -3.13
CA GLN A 131 12.63 -9.27 -4.52
C GLN A 131 13.78 -9.43 -5.52
N SER A 132 14.95 -8.84 -5.28
CA SER A 132 16.12 -8.97 -6.14
C SER A 132 16.72 -10.37 -6.14
N THR A 133 16.47 -11.15 -5.08
CA THR A 133 16.89 -12.56 -5.00
C THR A 133 15.97 -13.49 -5.80
N ARG A 134 14.76 -13.03 -6.16
CA ARG A 134 13.75 -13.79 -6.91
C ARG A 134 13.59 -13.34 -8.37
N ALA A 135 14.30 -12.29 -8.78
CA ALA A 135 14.43 -11.83 -10.16
C ALA A 135 15.77 -12.29 -10.75
#